data_AF-A0A3M1ZKJ2-F1
#
_entry.id   AF-A0A3M1ZKJ2-F1
#
_cell.length_a   1.000
_cell.length_b   1.000
_cell.length_c   1.000
_cell.angle_alpha   90.00
_cell.angle_beta   90.00
_cell.angle_gamma   90.00
#
_symmetry.space_group_name_H-M   'P 1'
#
loop_
_entity.id
_entity.type
_entity.pdbx_description
1 polymer ?
#
loop_
_entity_poly.entity_id
_entity_poly.type
_entity_poly.pdbx_seq_one_letter_code
_entity_poly.pdbx_strand_id
1 'polypeptide(L)'
;MMALWTIIALLGMALNLAFSHVLIQPDWTLAILAGTVLAHRGSWVWVAPLAAMHDLLFFDSLWGLLPVVLVLPLALPYLDFHLGPALPQRFVFMLLSLVPMLMFGVPFVSCVLTAACMLPVWHYMARYYARLA
;
A
#
# COMPACT_ATOMS: atom_id res chain seq x y z
N MET A 1 14.71 -8.55 5.77
CA MET A 1 14.17 -7.72 4.66
C MET A 1 13.02 -6.80 5.08
N MET A 2 12.16 -7.18 6.04
CA MET A 2 11.12 -6.29 6.60
C MET A 2 11.67 -4.93 7.06
N ALA A 3 12.85 -4.93 7.70
CA ALA A 3 13.53 -3.69 8.12
C ALA A 3 13.87 -2.77 6.95
N LEU A 4 14.32 -3.29 5.81
CA LEU A 4 14.64 -2.49 4.63
C LEU A 4 13.38 -1.81 4.07
N TRP A 5 12.29 -2.57 3.89
CA TRP A 5 11.03 -2.00 3.38
C TRP A 5 10.39 -1.01 4.34
N THR A 6 10.55 -1.22 5.65
CA THR A 6 10.17 -0.25 6.67
C THR A 6 10.94 1.05 6.50
N ILE A 7 12.27 0.98 6.34
CA ILE A 7 13.12 2.17 6.13
C ILE A 7 12.72 2.89 4.83
N ILE A 8 12.49 2.16 3.74
CA ILE A 8 12.09 2.76 2.46
C ILE A 8 10.70 3.41 2.58
N ALA A 9 9.75 2.78 3.29
CA ALA A 9 8.43 3.36 3.53
C ALA A 9 8.49 4.64 4.37
N LEU A 10 9.34 4.68 5.40
CA LEU A 10 9.59 5.87 6.22
C LEU A 10 10.31 6.97 5.43
N LEU A 11 11.25 6.61 4.55
CA LEU A 11 11.87 7.55 3.62
C LEU A 11 10.83 8.14 2.67
N GLY A 12 9.95 7.30 2.11
CA GLY A 12 8.81 7.74 1.32
C GLY A 12 7.95 8.75 2.07
N MET A 13 7.72 8.52 3.36
CA MET A 13 6.88 9.37 4.20
C MET A 13 7.55 10.74 4.40
N ALA A 14 8.86 10.73 4.67
CA ALA A 14 9.66 11.95 4.77
C ALA A 14 9.66 12.74 3.45
N LEU A 15 9.77 12.08 2.29
CA LEU A 15 9.69 12.73 0.97
C LEU A 15 8.30 13.31 0.71
N ASN A 16 7.25 12.56 1.03
CA ASN A 16 5.88 13.01 0.90
C ASN A 16 5.64 14.28 1.72
N LEU A 17 6.07 14.30 2.99
CA LEU A 17 5.96 15.49 3.85
C LEU A 17 6.81 16.66 3.33
N ALA A 18 8.08 16.42 2.96
CA ALA A 18 9.02 17.46 2.55
C ALA A 18 8.62 18.17 1.25
N PHE A 19 8.03 17.45 0.29
CA PHE A 19 7.76 17.96 -1.06
C PHE A 19 6.27 18.09 -1.41
N SER A 20 5.34 17.77 -0.49
CA SER A 20 3.88 17.80 -0.72
C SER A 20 3.37 19.12 -1.30
N HIS A 21 3.96 20.25 -0.91
CA HIS A 21 3.56 21.58 -1.36
C HIS A 21 4.33 22.09 -2.59
N VAL A 22 5.36 21.36 -3.03
CA VAL A 22 6.32 21.82 -4.07
C VAL A 22 6.16 21.03 -5.36
N LEU A 23 5.86 19.73 -5.27
CA LEU A 23 5.85 18.82 -6.42
C LEU A 23 4.61 17.92 -6.38
N ILE A 24 4.02 17.67 -7.55
CA ILE A 24 3.08 16.56 -7.71
C ILE A 24 3.90 15.28 -7.67
N GLN A 25 3.68 14.48 -6.62
CA GLN A 25 4.38 13.23 -6.39
C GLN A 25 3.40 12.10 -6.07
N PRO A 26 3.77 10.84 -6.29
CA PRO A 26 3.02 9.73 -5.73
C PRO A 26 3.09 9.77 -4.19
N ASP A 27 2.17 9.06 -3.57
CA ASP A 27 2.31 8.64 -2.19
C ASP A 27 3.27 7.43 -2.13
N TRP A 28 4.55 7.72 -1.92
CA TRP A 28 5.60 6.70 -1.92
C TRP A 28 5.37 5.68 -0.82
N THR A 29 4.95 6.13 0.36
CA THR A 29 4.68 5.27 1.50
C THR A 29 3.52 4.35 1.20
N LEU A 30 2.38 4.89 0.76
CA LEU A 30 1.22 4.10 0.40
C LEU A 30 1.57 3.09 -0.72
N ALA A 31 2.34 3.52 -1.73
CA ALA A 31 2.77 2.62 -2.80
C ALA A 31 3.56 1.41 -2.28
N ILE A 32 4.46 1.65 -1.33
CA ILE A 32 5.26 0.60 -0.71
C ILE A 32 4.42 -0.29 0.21
N LEU A 33 3.65 0.31 1.11
CA LEU A 33 2.83 -0.41 2.10
C LEU A 33 1.74 -1.24 1.42
N ALA A 34 0.96 -0.65 0.53
CA ALA A 34 -0.09 -1.35 -0.22
C ALA A 34 0.52 -2.44 -1.12
N GLY A 35 1.57 -2.12 -1.88
CA GLY A 35 2.23 -3.09 -2.76
C GLY A 35 2.80 -4.31 -2.01
N THR A 36 3.37 -4.09 -0.82
CA THR A 36 3.95 -5.18 0.00
C THR A 36 2.89 -6.07 0.64
N VAL A 37 1.76 -5.52 1.10
CA VAL A 37 0.67 -6.33 1.67
C VAL A 37 -0.10 -7.09 0.58
N LEU A 38 -0.25 -6.51 -0.62
CA LEU A 38 -0.84 -7.18 -1.79
C LEU A 38 0.03 -8.34 -2.29
N ALA A 39 1.36 -8.22 -2.14
CA ALA A 39 2.30 -9.26 -2.52
C ALA A 39 2.21 -10.50 -1.64
N HIS A 40 2.11 -10.30 -0.33
CA HIS A 40 2.13 -11.40 0.62
C HIS A 40 1.35 -11.06 1.89
N ARG A 41 0.33 -11.87 2.19
CA ARG A 41 -0.56 -11.66 3.33
C ARG A 41 0.21 -11.50 4.65
N GLY A 42 1.28 -12.27 4.86
CA GLY A 42 2.08 -12.26 6.08
C GLY A 42 2.82 -10.95 6.37
N SER A 43 2.87 -10.03 5.40
CA SER A 43 3.47 -8.70 5.60
C SER A 43 2.60 -7.78 6.47
N TRP A 44 1.32 -8.10 6.67
CA TRP A 44 0.37 -7.24 7.37
C TRP A 44 0.83 -6.82 8.78
N VAL A 45 1.57 -7.68 9.49
CA VAL A 45 2.01 -7.45 10.88
C VAL A 45 2.87 -6.19 11.02
N TRP A 46 3.75 -5.92 10.05
CA TRP A 46 4.61 -4.73 10.06
C TRP A 46 4.03 -3.60 9.19
N VAL A 47 3.22 -3.93 8.16
CA VAL A 47 2.55 -2.93 7.33
C VAL A 47 1.48 -2.17 8.11
N ALA A 48 0.69 -2.86 8.95
CA ALA A 48 -0.39 -2.26 9.72
C ALA A 48 0.05 -1.10 10.64
N PRO A 49 1.08 -1.22 11.51
CA PRO A 49 1.50 -0.09 12.33
C PRO A 49 2.04 1.08 11.50
N LEU A 50 2.70 0.82 10.36
CA LEU A 50 3.14 1.88 9.45
C LEU A 50 1.98 2.53 8.70
N ALA A 51 0.95 1.77 8.34
CA ALA A 51 -0.28 2.30 7.75
C ALA A 51 -1.05 3.18 8.74
N ALA A 52 -1.11 2.78 10.02
CA ALA A 52 -1.69 3.61 11.06
C ALA A 52 -0.91 4.93 11.24
N MET A 53 0.43 4.86 11.29
CA MET A 53 1.28 6.05 11.36
C MET A 53 1.09 6.96 10.13
N HIS A 54 1.02 6.36 8.94
CA HIS A 54 0.74 7.05 7.69
C HIS A 54 -0.57 7.82 7.73
N ASP A 55 -1.66 7.13 8.08
CA ASP A 55 -2.99 7.75 8.07
C ASP A 55 -3.08 8.88 9.10
N LEU A 56 -2.46 8.72 10.29
CA LEU A 56 -2.40 9.79 11.28
C LEU A 56 -1.62 11.01 10.79
N LEU A 57 -0.51 10.81 10.06
CA LEU A 57 0.34 11.91 9.61
C LEU A 57 -0.22 12.66 8.40
N PHE A 58 -0.87 11.96 7.46
CA PHE A 58 -1.36 12.57 6.23
C PHE A 58 -2.85 12.92 6.26
N PHE A 59 -3.65 12.18 7.04
CA PHE A 59 -5.11 12.30 7.03
C PHE A 59 -5.72 12.64 8.39
N ASP A 60 -4.91 12.74 9.45
CA ASP A 60 -5.36 12.96 10.84
C ASP A 60 -6.48 11.98 11.25
N SER A 61 -6.39 10.74 10.76
CA SER A 61 -7.42 9.72 10.89
C SER A 61 -6.81 8.33 10.80
N LEU A 62 -7.51 7.30 11.29
CA LEU A 62 -7.13 5.90 11.09
C LEU A 62 -7.96 5.21 10.00
N TRP A 63 -8.84 5.96 9.33
CA TRP A 63 -9.77 5.44 8.33
C TRP A 63 -9.21 5.54 6.90
N GLY A 64 -7.89 5.71 6.76
CA GLY A 64 -7.22 5.79 5.47
C GLY A 64 -6.88 4.41 4.90
N LEU A 65 -5.60 4.11 4.83
CA LEU A 65 -5.06 2.84 4.37
C LEU A 65 -5.29 1.69 5.38
N LEU A 66 -5.26 1.98 6.68
CA LEU A 66 -5.27 0.97 7.73
C LEU A 66 -6.45 -0.03 7.62
N PRO A 67 -7.70 0.39 7.36
CA PRO A 67 -8.80 -0.56 7.20
C PRO A 67 -8.56 -1.56 6.05
N VAL A 68 -8.00 -1.08 4.93
CA VAL A 68 -7.68 -1.93 3.78
C VAL A 68 -6.61 -2.95 4.15
N VAL A 69 -5.56 -2.52 4.85
CA VAL A 69 -4.46 -3.40 5.32
C VAL A 69 -4.96 -4.45 6.31
N LEU A 70 -5.91 -4.12 7.18
CA LEU A 70 -6.47 -5.05 8.16
C LEU A 70 -7.43 -6.07 7.52
N VAL A 71 -8.18 -5.66 6.49
CA VAL A 71 -9.12 -6.55 5.79
C VAL A 71 -8.40 -7.51 4.83
N LEU A 72 -7.34 -7.06 4.16
CA LEU A 72 -6.56 -7.82 3.19
C LEU A 72 -6.15 -9.24 3.63
N PRO A 73 -5.52 -9.45 4.81
CA PRO A 73 -5.09 -10.78 5.25
C PRO A 73 -6.25 -11.75 5.50
N LEU A 74 -7.48 -11.24 5.70
CA LEU A 74 -8.68 -12.06 5.86
C LEU A 74 -9.38 -12.31 4.52
N ALA A 75 -9.48 -11.28 3.69
CA ALA A 75 -10.24 -11.34 2.44
C ALA A 75 -9.52 -12.09 1.33
N LEU A 76 -8.21 -11.87 1.15
CA LEU A 76 -7.47 -12.50 0.03
C LEU A 76 -7.45 -14.03 0.11
N PRO A 77 -7.17 -14.69 1.27
CA PRO A 77 -7.21 -16.14 1.32
C PRO A 77 -8.59 -16.71 1.01
N TYR A 78 -9.65 -16.04 1.47
CA TYR A 78 -11.02 -16.45 1.18
C TYR A 78 -11.33 -16.34 -0.32
N LEU A 79 -10.96 -15.23 -0.95
CA LEU A 79 -11.18 -15.01 -2.38
C LEU A 79 -10.30 -15.89 -3.26
N ASP A 80 -9.02 -16.04 -2.91
CA ASP A 80 -8.08 -16.93 -3.60
C ASP A 80 -8.57 -18.40 -3.53
N PHE A 81 -9.24 -18.81 -2.44
CA PHE A 81 -9.82 -20.16 -2.32
C PHE A 81 -11.04 -20.37 -3.24
N HIS A 82 -11.96 -19.39 -3.32
CA HIS A 82 -13.20 -19.55 -4.07
C HIS A 82 -13.07 -19.24 -5.57
N LEU A 83 -12.21 -18.29 -5.92
CA LEU A 83 -12.08 -17.76 -7.28
C LEU A 83 -10.71 -18.08 -7.91
N GLY A 84 -9.83 -18.75 -7.16
CA GLY A 84 -8.45 -18.99 -7.53
C GLY A 84 -7.53 -17.78 -7.27
N PRO A 85 -6.20 -18.00 -7.20
CA PRO A 85 -5.24 -16.92 -7.02
C PRO A 85 -5.19 -16.04 -8.27
N ALA A 86 -5.90 -14.91 -8.22
CA ALA A 86 -6.14 -14.12 -9.41
C ALA A 86 -5.62 -12.68 -9.27
N LEU A 87 -5.07 -12.18 -10.38
CA LEU A 87 -4.60 -10.82 -10.57
C LEU A 87 -5.73 -9.77 -10.38
N PRO A 88 -6.99 -9.99 -10.84
CA PRO A 88 -8.07 -9.03 -10.66
C PRO A 88 -8.39 -8.66 -9.20
N GLN A 89 -8.35 -9.62 -8.27
CA GLN A 89 -8.67 -9.37 -6.85
C GLN A 89 -7.67 -8.38 -6.25
N ARG A 90 -6.38 -8.57 -6.52
CA ARG A 90 -5.30 -7.70 -6.04
C ARG A 90 -5.38 -6.32 -6.66
N PHE A 91 -5.78 -6.22 -7.93
CA PHE A 91 -6.09 -4.94 -8.58
C PHE A 91 -7.25 -4.21 -7.89
N VAL A 92 -8.32 -4.91 -7.53
CA VAL A 92 -9.44 -4.31 -6.78
C VAL A 92 -8.96 -3.74 -5.45
N PHE A 93 -8.18 -4.48 -4.67
CA PHE A 93 -7.63 -3.98 -3.40
C PHE A 93 -6.64 -2.83 -3.59
N MET A 94 -5.85 -2.84 -4.67
CA MET A 94 -5.00 -1.71 -5.04
C MET A 94 -5.84 -0.46 -5.31
N LEU A 95 -6.92 -0.57 -6.08
CA LEU A 95 -7.82 0.56 -6.33
C LEU A 95 -8.52 1.02 -5.04
N LEU A 96 -8.95 0.10 -4.17
CA LEU A 96 -9.55 0.43 -2.89
C LEU A 96 -8.58 1.19 -1.98
N SER A 97 -7.28 0.87 -1.99
CA SER A 97 -6.27 1.61 -1.22
C SER A 97 -6.06 3.06 -1.67
N LEU A 98 -6.51 3.43 -2.87
CA LEU A 98 -6.44 4.81 -3.39
C LEU A 98 -7.67 5.64 -3.05
N VAL A 99 -8.79 5.00 -2.66
CA VAL A 99 -10.04 5.70 -2.32
C VAL A 99 -9.82 6.74 -1.21
N PRO A 100 -9.11 6.45 -0.11
CA PRO A 100 -8.83 7.44 0.92
C PRO A 100 -8.13 8.69 0.37
N MET A 101 -7.13 8.52 -0.50
CA MET A 101 -6.42 9.67 -1.10
C MET A 101 -7.40 10.63 -1.77
N LEU A 102 -8.34 10.09 -2.56
CA LEU A 102 -9.35 10.90 -3.23
C LEU A 102 -10.32 11.57 -2.24
N MET A 103 -10.72 10.86 -1.18
CA MET A 103 -11.61 11.41 -0.14
C MET A 103 -10.95 12.54 0.65
N PHE A 104 -9.64 12.45 0.91
CA PHE A 104 -8.86 13.48 1.59
C PHE A 104 -8.33 14.57 0.64
N GLY A 105 -8.84 14.64 -0.60
CA GLY A 105 -8.55 15.73 -1.52
C GLY A 105 -7.18 15.67 -2.21
N VAL A 106 -6.49 14.52 -2.15
CA VAL A 106 -5.23 14.34 -2.87
C VAL A 106 -5.49 14.36 -4.38
N PRO A 107 -4.68 15.07 -5.19
CA PRO A 107 -4.90 15.18 -6.63
C PRO A 107 -4.98 13.82 -7.32
N PHE A 108 -5.87 13.72 -8.31
CA PHE A 108 -6.05 12.49 -9.10
C PHE A 108 -4.74 12.02 -9.75
N VAL A 109 -3.92 12.96 -10.23
CA VAL A 109 -2.61 12.64 -10.84
C VAL A 109 -1.69 11.93 -9.83
N SER A 110 -1.65 12.39 -8.58
CA SER A 110 -0.89 11.71 -7.52
C SER A 110 -1.43 10.30 -7.23
N CYS A 111 -2.74 10.10 -7.30
CA CYS A 111 -3.34 8.76 -7.16
C CYS A 111 -2.90 7.83 -8.29
N VAL A 112 -2.90 8.31 -9.54
CA VAL A 112 -2.43 7.54 -10.71
C VAL A 112 -0.95 7.21 -10.59
N LEU A 113 -0.11 8.18 -10.20
CA LEU A 113 1.31 7.94 -9.96
C LEU A 113 1.52 6.90 -8.84
N THR A 114 0.74 6.97 -7.78
CA THR A 114 0.81 6.01 -6.67
C THR A 114 0.45 4.61 -7.15
N ALA A 115 -0.62 4.45 -7.91
CA ALA A 115 -1.00 3.18 -8.53
C ALA A 115 0.12 2.63 -9.43
N ALA A 116 0.72 3.49 -10.25
CA ALA A 116 1.83 3.12 -11.12
C ALA A 116 3.06 2.65 -10.33
N CYS A 117 3.34 3.25 -9.16
CA CYS A 117 4.41 2.85 -8.26
C CYS A 117 4.09 1.57 -7.44
N MET A 118 2.82 1.32 -7.14
CA MET A 118 2.39 0.10 -6.44
C MET A 118 2.70 -1.16 -7.26
N LEU A 119 2.46 -1.14 -8.57
CA LEU A 119 2.64 -2.28 -9.47
C LEU A 119 4.05 -2.89 -9.42
N PRO A 120 5.16 -2.14 -9.61
CA PRO A 120 6.49 -2.69 -9.55
C PRO A 120 6.86 -3.18 -8.15
N VAL A 121 6.43 -2.49 -7.09
CA VAL A 121 6.64 -2.94 -5.70
C VAL A 121 5.96 -4.28 -5.48
N TRP A 122 4.68 -4.38 -5.83
CA TRP A 122 3.90 -5.60 -5.71
C TRP A 122 4.54 -6.73 -6.52
N HIS A 123 4.89 -6.49 -7.79
CA HIS A 123 5.48 -7.51 -8.65
C HIS A 123 6.82 -8.02 -8.11
N TYR A 124 7.70 -7.11 -7.67
CA TYR A 124 9.00 -7.47 -7.12
C TYR A 124 8.85 -8.26 -5.80
N MET A 125 7.98 -7.81 -4.90
CA MET A 125 7.70 -8.50 -3.64
C MET A 125 7.06 -9.87 -3.85
N ALA A 126 6.08 -9.99 -4.75
CA ALA A 126 5.43 -11.26 -5.03
C ALA A 126 6.44 -12.31 -5.53
N ARG A 127 7.34 -11.90 -6.44
CA ARG A 127 8.43 -12.76 -6.92
C ARG A 127 9.42 -13.14 -5.82
N TYR A 128 9.75 -12.21 -4.94
CA TYR A 128 10.64 -12.49 -3.82
C TYR A 128 10.05 -13.54 -2.88
N TYR A 129 8.80 -13.35 -2.45
CA TYR A 129 8.13 -14.29 -1.55
C TYR A 129 7.90 -15.66 -2.19
N ALA A 130 7.61 -15.70 -3.49
CA ALA A 130 7.49 -16.96 -4.24
C ALA A 130 8.81 -17.77 -4.33
N ARG A 131 9.97 -17.14 -4.14
CA ARG A 131 11.27 -17.85 -4.07
C ARG A 131 11.63 -18.36 -2.68
N LEU A 132 10.95 -17.85 -1.65
CA LEU A 132 11.17 -18.23 -0.25
C LEU A 132 10.24 -19.37 0.22
N ALA A 133 9.12 -19.58 -0.50
CA ALA A 133 8.17 -20.66 -0.27
C ALA A 133 8.60 -21.93 -1.03
#